data_AF-A0A960CGB3-F1
#
_entry.id   AF-A0A960CGB3-F1
#
_cell.length_a   1.000
_cell.length_b   1.000
_cell.length_c   1.000
_cell.angle_alpha   90.00
_cell.angle_beta   90.00
_cell.angle_gamma   90.00
#
_symmetry.space_group_name_H-M   'P 1'
#
loop_
_entity.id
_entity.type
_entity.pdbx_description
1 polymer ?
#
loop_
_entity_poly.entity_id
_entity_poly.type
_entity_poly.pdbx_seq_one_letter_code
_entity_poly.pdbx_strand_id
1 'polypeptide(L)'
;MPDRTEFTFVDRHIGPDADALSTMLGVIGVSSLDELAAKALPAGILDAPGPDGIAPGLDGLAPPVSEHRALAELRALADSNTVAVSMIGQGYYDTLTPPVLLRNIVENPAWYTAYTP
;
A
#
# COMPACT_ATOMS: atom_id res chain seq x y z
N MET A 1 15.38 23.71 7.36
CA MET A 1 14.24 22.99 6.76
C MET A 1 14.71 22.54 5.38
N PRO A 2 15.13 21.28 5.18
CA PRO A 2 15.40 20.84 3.82
C PRO A 2 14.07 20.90 3.07
N ASP A 3 14.11 21.56 1.92
CA ASP A 3 13.03 21.61 0.95
C ASP A 3 12.66 20.17 0.58
N ARG A 4 11.52 19.68 1.08
CA ARG A 4 11.03 18.32 0.81
C ARG A 4 10.27 18.38 -0.51
N THR A 5 11.00 18.58 -1.59
CA THR A 5 10.44 18.91 -2.91
C THR A 5 9.72 17.71 -3.58
N GLU A 6 9.74 16.52 -2.97
CA GLU A 6 9.04 15.34 -3.44
C GLU A 6 8.37 14.57 -2.29
N PHE A 7 7.04 14.40 -2.37
CA PHE A 7 6.28 13.51 -1.48
C PHE A 7 6.38 12.07 -1.98
N THR A 8 6.61 11.13 -1.06
CA THR A 8 6.59 9.69 -1.36
C THR A 8 5.17 9.12 -1.20
N PHE A 9 4.95 7.90 -1.68
CA PHE A 9 3.66 7.21 -1.45
C PHE A 9 3.36 7.04 0.04
N VAL A 10 4.40 6.79 0.85
CA VAL A 10 4.27 6.62 2.31
C VAL A 10 3.67 7.86 2.97
N ASP A 11 4.05 9.06 2.51
CA ASP A 11 3.51 10.31 3.02
C ASP A 11 2.01 10.52 2.70
N ARG A 12 1.48 9.84 1.66
CA ARG A 12 0.03 9.87 1.34
C ARG A 12 -0.74 8.72 1.97
N HIS A 13 -0.06 7.60 2.21
CA HIS A 13 -0.65 6.37 2.72
C HIS A 13 -0.77 6.38 4.24
N ILE A 14 0.26 6.88 4.94
CA ILE A 14 0.26 7.00 6.40
C ILE A 14 -0.35 8.35 6.78
N GLY A 15 -1.48 8.30 7.49
CA GLY A 15 -2.23 9.50 7.88
C GLY A 15 -1.53 10.40 8.91
N PRO A 16 -1.03 9.87 10.05
CA PRO A 16 -0.36 10.69 11.05
C PRO A 16 0.95 11.29 10.55
N ASP A 17 1.08 12.61 10.67
CA ASP A 17 2.35 13.31 10.46
C ASP A 17 3.21 13.31 11.74
N ALA A 18 4.34 14.02 11.71
CA ALA A 18 5.28 14.06 12.83
C ALA A 18 4.68 14.67 14.11
N ASP A 19 3.82 15.68 14.00
CA ASP A 19 3.22 16.36 15.15
C ASP A 19 2.09 15.50 15.76
N ALA A 20 1.28 14.88 14.91
CA ALA A 20 0.29 13.90 15.32
C ALA A 20 0.96 12.70 16.01
N LEU A 21 2.06 12.19 15.44
CA LEU A 21 2.82 11.09 16.01
C LEU A 21 3.41 11.46 17.37
N SER A 22 4.02 12.64 17.51
CA SER A 22 4.54 13.12 18.79
C SER A 22 3.45 13.22 19.86
N THR A 23 2.27 13.73 19.48
CA THR A 23 1.11 13.81 20.36
C THR A 23 0.65 12.42 20.81
N MET A 24 0.54 11.47 19.88
CA MET A 24 0.13 10.09 20.18
C MET A 24 1.12 9.38 21.12
N LEU A 25 2.44 9.50 20.85
CA LEU A 25 3.48 8.90 21.68
C LEU A 25 3.46 9.47 23.11
N GLY A 26 3.25 10.79 23.24
CA GLY A 26 3.09 11.46 24.53
C GLY A 26 1.89 10.95 25.34
N VAL A 27 0.75 10.70 24.68
CA VAL A 27 -0.45 10.13 25.31
C VAL A 27 -0.20 8.68 25.78
N ILE A 28 0.50 7.89 24.98
CA ILE A 28 0.83 6.49 25.32
C ILE A 28 1.90 6.42 26.43
N GLY A 29 2.75 7.45 26.56
CA GLY A 29 3.84 7.49 27.54
C GLY A 29 5.10 6.77 27.08
N VAL A 30 5.40 6.83 25.78
CA VAL A 30 6.62 6.30 25.14
C VAL A 30 7.32 7.42 24.38
N SER A 31 8.62 7.29 24.18
CA SER A 31 9.47 8.29 23.53
C SER A 31 9.64 8.09 22.02
N SER A 32 9.35 6.89 21.51
CA SER A 32 9.51 6.55 20.09
C SER A 32 8.62 5.39 19.66
N LEU A 33 8.50 5.21 18.34
CA LEU A 33 7.88 4.02 17.75
C LEU A 33 8.66 2.73 18.08
N ASP A 34 9.98 2.79 18.19
CA ASP A 34 10.80 1.63 18.57
C ASP A 34 10.52 1.19 20.01
N GLU A 35 10.39 2.15 20.94
CA GLU A 35 10.02 1.86 22.32
C GLU A 35 8.60 1.26 22.39
N LEU A 36 7.67 1.79 21.59
CA LEU A 36 6.32 1.24 21.49
C LEU A 36 6.34 -0.22 20.98
N ALA A 37 7.08 -0.49 19.91
CA ALA A 37 7.20 -1.82 19.32
C ALA A 37 7.80 -2.82 20.32
N ALA A 38 8.87 -2.45 21.03
CA ALA A 38 9.52 -3.30 22.03
C ALA A 38 8.60 -3.63 23.22
N LYS A 39 7.68 -2.73 23.59
CA LYS A 39 6.67 -2.99 24.63
C LYS A 39 5.49 -3.83 24.13
N ALA A 40 5.13 -3.71 22.85
CA ALA A 40 3.97 -4.39 22.26
C ALA A 40 4.27 -5.81 21.78
N LEU A 41 5.48 -6.06 21.27
CA LEU A 41 5.88 -7.34 20.67
C LEU A 41 6.94 -8.06 21.52
N PRO A 42 6.75 -9.34 21.85
CA PRO A 42 7.79 -10.13 22.52
C PRO A 42 9.06 -10.25 21.67
N ALA A 43 10.22 -9.96 22.27
CA ALA A 43 11.51 -9.99 21.57
C ALA A 43 11.85 -11.34 20.91
N GLY A 44 11.33 -12.45 21.44
CA GLY A 44 11.60 -13.79 20.89
C GLY A 44 10.96 -14.07 19.53
N ILE A 45 10.03 -13.22 19.07
CA ILE A 45 9.37 -13.33 17.76
C ILE A 45 9.56 -12.09 16.90
N LEU A 46 10.36 -11.12 17.36
CA LEU A 46 10.61 -9.89 16.64
C LEU A 46 11.76 -10.10 15.66
N ASP A 47 11.48 -9.92 14.37
CA ASP A 47 12.51 -9.89 13.33
C ASP A 47 13.26 -8.55 13.41
N ALA A 48 14.44 -8.56 14.04
CA ALA A 48 15.25 -7.38 14.24
C ALA A 48 15.83 -6.85 12.92
N PRO A 49 15.68 -5.55 12.59
CA PRO A 49 16.29 -4.97 11.40
C PRO A 49 17.82 -5.09 11.40
N GLY A 50 18.38 -5.29 10.21
CA GLY A 50 19.82 -5.25 9.97
C GLY A 50 20.42 -3.84 10.05
N PRO A 51 21.74 -3.69 9.84
CA PRO A 51 22.43 -2.39 9.84
C PRO A 51 21.90 -1.39 8.80
N ASP A 52 21.25 -1.89 7.75
CA ASP A 52 20.59 -1.14 6.70
C ASP A 52 19.14 -0.74 7.04
N GLY A 53 18.65 -1.14 8.23
CA GLY A 53 17.28 -0.90 8.69
C GLY A 53 16.24 -1.82 8.06
N ILE A 54 16.64 -2.89 7.37
CA ILE A 54 15.73 -3.83 6.70
C ILE A 54 15.59 -5.09 7.55
N ALA A 55 14.36 -5.51 7.83
CA ALA A 55 14.10 -6.75 8.54
C ALA A 55 14.35 -7.98 7.64
N PRO A 56 14.80 -9.12 8.21
CA PRO A 56 14.97 -10.37 7.46
C PRO A 56 13.75 -10.71 6.59
N GLY A 57 13.99 -11.06 5.32
CA GLY A 57 12.94 -11.43 4.37
C GLY A 57 12.36 -10.25 3.59
N LEU A 58 12.61 -8.99 4.01
CA LEU A 58 12.27 -7.80 3.22
C LEU A 58 13.39 -7.38 2.26
N ASP A 59 14.61 -7.90 2.45
CA ASP A 59 15.78 -7.67 1.60
C ASP A 59 15.64 -8.22 0.17
N GLY A 60 14.72 -9.17 -0.03
CA GLY A 60 14.35 -9.69 -1.36
C GLY A 60 13.39 -8.81 -2.15
N LEU A 61 12.87 -7.72 -1.56
CA LEU A 61 11.96 -6.80 -2.25
C LEU A 61 12.73 -5.82 -3.13
N ALA A 62 12.12 -5.44 -4.25
CA ALA A 62 12.65 -4.35 -5.05
C ALA A 62 12.61 -3.03 -4.26
N PRO A 63 13.53 -2.09 -4.53
CA PRO A 63 13.49 -0.76 -3.93
C PRO A 63 12.13 -0.07 -4.17
N PRO A 64 11.68 0.78 -3.24
CA PRO A 64 10.44 1.52 -3.44
C PRO A 64 10.55 2.44 -4.65
N VAL A 65 9.45 2.52 -5.41
CA VAL A 65 9.31 3.41 -6.57
C VAL A 65 8.21 4.42 -6.32
N SER A 66 8.20 5.53 -7.06
CA SER A 66 7.10 6.50 -7.00
C SER A 66 5.81 5.91 -7.57
N GLU A 67 4.66 6.45 -7.18
CA GLU A 67 3.34 6.02 -7.69
C GLU A 67 3.28 6.03 -9.23
N HIS A 68 3.87 7.06 -9.85
CA HIS A 68 3.90 7.17 -11.30
C HIS A 68 4.74 6.07 -11.96
N ARG A 69 5.88 5.72 -11.36
CA ARG A 69 6.74 4.63 -11.84
C ARG A 69 6.07 3.27 -11.65
N ALA A 70 5.45 3.03 -10.49
CA ALA A 70 4.69 1.81 -10.23
C ALA A 70 3.60 1.59 -11.30
N LEU A 71 2.82 2.62 -11.63
CA LEU A 71 1.79 2.53 -12.67
C LEU A 71 2.37 2.23 -14.07
N ALA A 72 3.50 2.84 -14.42
CA ALA A 72 4.16 2.61 -15.70
C ALA A 72 4.69 1.17 -15.83
N GLU A 73 5.32 0.64 -14.76
CA GLU A 73 5.82 -0.73 -14.70
C GLU A 73 4.67 -1.75 -14.79
N LEU A 74 3.60 -1.54 -14.01
CA LEU A 74 2.41 -2.37 -14.06
C LEU A 74 1.74 -2.32 -15.44
N ARG A 75 1.74 -1.16 -16.12
CA ARG A 75 1.23 -1.06 -17.48
C ARG A 75 2.05 -1.87 -18.47
N ALA A 76 3.38 -1.81 -18.39
CA ALA A 76 4.26 -2.60 -19.24
C ALA A 76 4.04 -4.12 -19.04
N LEU A 77 3.83 -4.56 -17.79
CA LEU A 77 3.46 -5.95 -17.50
C LEU A 77 2.09 -6.31 -18.10
N ALA A 78 1.08 -5.44 -17.94
CA ALA A 78 -0.25 -5.66 -18.50
C ALA A 78 -0.24 -5.75 -20.04
N ASP A 79 0.63 -4.99 -20.70
CA ASP A 79 0.80 -5.00 -22.17
C ASP A 79 1.40 -6.31 -22.70
N SER A 80 1.99 -7.15 -21.83
CA SER A 80 2.45 -8.49 -22.21
C SER A 80 1.32 -9.53 -22.31
N ASN A 81 0.12 -9.20 -21.82
CA ASN A 81 -1.03 -10.08 -21.89
C ASN A 81 -1.62 -10.13 -23.30
N THR A 82 -2.10 -11.31 -23.72
CA THR A 82 -2.88 -11.46 -24.96
C THR A 82 -4.37 -11.43 -24.65
N VAL A 83 -5.06 -10.37 -25.06
CA VAL A 83 -6.53 -10.28 -24.95
C VAL A 83 -7.15 -10.88 -26.21
N ALA A 84 -7.75 -12.06 -26.08
CA ALA A 84 -8.42 -12.77 -27.17
C ALA A 84 -9.91 -12.94 -26.89
N VAL A 85 -10.69 -13.17 -27.95
CA VAL A 85 -12.09 -13.58 -27.82
C VAL A 85 -12.13 -15.01 -27.29
N SER A 86 -12.41 -15.15 -26.00
CA SER A 86 -12.42 -16.44 -25.31
C SER A 86 -13.80 -17.11 -25.41
N MET A 87 -13.89 -18.19 -26.19
CA MET A 87 -15.09 -19.03 -26.32
C MET A 87 -14.97 -20.35 -25.53
N ILE A 88 -14.16 -20.37 -24.48
CA ILE A 88 -13.86 -21.58 -23.68
C ILE A 88 -15.04 -21.99 -22.79
N GLY A 89 -15.78 -21.03 -22.23
CA GLY A 89 -16.87 -21.28 -21.30
C GLY A 89 -16.38 -21.69 -19.91
N GLN A 90 -16.90 -22.81 -19.37
CA GLN A 90 -16.56 -23.34 -18.04
C GLN A 90 -16.89 -22.40 -16.87
N GLY A 91 -18.01 -21.66 -16.98
CA GLY A 91 -18.50 -20.78 -15.92
C GLY A 91 -18.06 -19.32 -16.04
N TYR A 92 -17.22 -18.99 -17.03
CA TYR A 92 -16.86 -17.61 -17.36
C TYR A 92 -17.28 -17.28 -18.78
N TYR A 93 -18.02 -16.19 -18.93
CA TYR A 93 -18.55 -15.70 -20.20
C TYR A 93 -18.31 -14.20 -20.26
N ASP A 94 -17.76 -13.73 -21.38
CA ASP A 94 -17.49 -12.31 -21.57
C ASP A 94 -18.80 -11.49 -21.59
N THR A 95 -18.72 -10.21 -21.23
CA THR A 95 -19.88 -9.34 -21.12
C THR A 95 -19.52 -7.87 -21.36
N LEU A 96 -20.54 -7.08 -21.72
CA LEU A 96 -20.43 -5.64 -21.81
C LEU A 96 -20.79 -5.03 -20.46
N THR A 97 -19.79 -4.67 -19.65
CA THR A 97 -20.01 -3.90 -18.42
C THR A 97 -20.51 -2.50 -18.79
N PRO A 98 -21.74 -2.10 -18.42
CA PRO A 98 -22.26 -0.77 -18.75
C PRO A 98 -21.32 0.33 -18.21
N PRO A 99 -20.88 1.30 -19.03
CA PRO A 99 -19.91 2.31 -18.62
C PRO A 99 -20.34 3.12 -17.40
N VAL A 100 -21.65 3.34 -17.25
CA VAL A 100 -22.22 4.04 -16.08
C VAL A 100 -22.00 3.27 -14.77
N LEU A 101 -22.02 1.93 -14.80
CA LEU A 101 -21.77 1.11 -13.62
C LEU A 101 -20.27 1.04 -13.31
N LEU A 102 -19.43 0.88 -14.33
CA LEU A 102 -17.97 0.89 -14.18
C LEU A 102 -17.51 2.20 -13.50
N ARG A 103 -17.90 3.35 -14.06
CA ARG A 103 -17.45 4.66 -13.58
C ARG A 103 -17.98 5.03 -12.20
N ASN A 104 -19.25 4.75 -11.91
CA ASN A 104 -19.93 5.29 -10.72
C ASN A 104 -20.00 4.32 -9.53
N ILE A 105 -19.70 3.04 -9.76
CA ILE A 105 -19.73 2.01 -8.72
C ILE A 105 -18.33 1.39 -8.56
N VAL A 106 -17.80 0.74 -9.60
CA VAL A 106 -16.55 -0.02 -9.52
C VAL A 106 -15.34 0.91 -9.27
N GLU A 107 -15.30 2.05 -9.95
CA GLU A 107 -14.21 3.05 -9.83
C GLU A 107 -14.51 4.14 -8.78
N ASN A 108 -15.53 3.96 -7.94
CA ASN A 108 -15.95 4.98 -6.97
C ASN A 108 -15.64 4.53 -5.53
N PRO A 109 -14.72 5.20 -4.81
CA PRO A 109 -14.35 4.81 -3.45
C PRO A 109 -15.54 4.78 -2.49
N ALA A 110 -16.54 5.64 -2.67
CA ALA A 110 -17.73 5.64 -1.83
C ALA A 110 -18.51 4.30 -1.87
N TRP A 111 -18.30 3.49 -2.91
CA TRP A 111 -18.92 2.17 -3.07
C TRP A 111 -18.02 1.02 -2.65
N TYR A 112 -16.68 1.13 -2.78
CA TYR A 112 -15.78 0.00 -2.52
C TYR A 112 -14.97 0.10 -1.22
N THR A 113 -15.00 1.23 -0.50
CA THR A 113 -14.24 1.36 0.75
C THR A 113 -15.01 0.95 2.01
N ALA A 114 -16.35 0.87 1.94
CA ALA A 114 -17.15 0.35 3.04
C ALA A 114 -16.93 -1.17 3.20
N TYR A 115 -17.14 -1.70 4.41
CA TYR A 115 -17.07 -3.13 4.69
C TYR A 115 -18.48 -3.74 4.79
N THR A 116 -18.67 -4.76 5.63
CA THR A 116 -20.00 -5.31 5.91
C THR A 116 -20.92 -4.25 6.52
N PRO A 117 -22.16 -4.08 6.04
CA PRO A 117 -23.15 -3.20 6.65
C PRO A 117 -23.58 -3.66 8.05
#